data_AF-A0A1I5YWT8-F1
#
_entry.id   AF-A0A1I5YWT8-F1
#
_cell.length_a   1.000
_cell.length_b   1.000
_cell.length_c   1.000
_cell.angle_alpha   90.00
_cell.angle_beta   90.00
_cell.angle_gamma   90.00
#
_symmetry.space_group_name_H-M   'P 1'
#
loop_
_entity.id
_entity.type
_entity.pdbx_description
1 polymer ?
#
loop_
_entity_poly.entity_id
_entity_poly.type
_entity_poly.pdbx_seq_one_letter_code
_entity_poly.pdbx_strand_id
1 'polypeptide(L)'
;MKRLQIIIVCTLIFSMSIGFYLGSMMVPDLPVGTMSAGIIGSVVGVGIVLGTIKFRESRKKHNIPDIDERTWINIKNFYATSLYIVLFGSMLIVCLLIALGTETIELGALSIYLLILFFLLVIGTLVVRRQ
;
A
#
# COMPACT_ATOMS: atom_id res chain seq x y z
N MET A 1 18.76 8.00 6.97
CA MET A 1 18.67 6.71 6.24
C MET A 1 18.75 5.47 7.12
N LYS A 2 19.78 5.28 7.98
CA LYS A 2 19.87 4.10 8.86
C LYS A 2 18.60 3.87 9.71
N ARG A 3 18.04 4.93 10.30
CA ARG A 3 16.77 4.87 11.06
C ARG A 3 15.56 4.44 10.21
N LEU A 4 15.47 4.89 8.96
CA LEU A 4 14.36 4.52 8.05
C LEU A 4 14.46 3.05 7.61
N GLN A 5 15.66 2.58 7.28
CA GLN A 5 15.90 1.16 6.95
C GLN A 5 15.57 0.25 8.15
N ILE A 6 15.93 0.67 9.36
CA ILE A 6 15.55 -0.04 10.59
C ILE A 6 14.02 -0.07 10.75
N ILE A 7 13.34 1.07 10.57
CA ILE A 7 11.87 1.13 10.66
C ILE A 7 11.22 0.18 9.64
N ILE A 8 11.67 0.22 8.37
CA ILE A 8 11.16 -0.65 7.29
C ILE A 8 11.33 -2.12 7.66
N VAL A 9 12.53 -2.53 8.10
CA VAL A 9 12.83 -3.90 8.51
C VAL A 9 11.98 -4.31 9.72
N CYS A 10 11.82 -3.44 10.71
CA CYS A 10 10.98 -3.69 11.89
C CYS A 10 9.51 -3.86 11.50
N THR A 11 8.95 -2.98 10.66
CA THR A 11 7.56 -3.13 10.19
C THR A 11 7.35 -4.40 9.37
N LEU A 12 8.35 -4.81 8.58
CA LEU A 12 8.30 -6.04 7.80
C LEU A 12 8.28 -7.28 8.68
N ILE A 13 9.23 -7.39 9.60
CA ILE A 13 9.31 -8.51 10.55
C ILE A 13 8.01 -8.60 11.34
N PHE A 14 7.50 -7.46 11.84
CA PHE A 14 6.24 -7.40 12.57
C PHE A 14 5.04 -7.87 11.74
N SER A 15 4.92 -7.39 10.49
CA SER A 15 3.85 -7.79 9.58
C SER A 15 3.92 -9.27 9.18
N MET A 16 5.12 -9.82 8.99
CA MET A 16 5.32 -11.24 8.70
C MET A 16 4.93 -12.11 9.90
N SER A 17 5.31 -11.71 11.12
CA SER A 17 4.93 -12.43 12.34
C SER A 17 3.42 -12.43 12.55
N ILE A 18 2.74 -11.31 12.32
CA ILE A 18 1.28 -11.22 12.40
C ILE A 18 0.61 -12.06 11.31
N GLY A 19 1.07 -11.95 10.05
CA GLY A 19 0.52 -12.73 8.95
C GLY A 19 0.70 -14.24 9.15
N PHE A 20 1.86 -14.65 9.67
CA PHE A 20 2.12 -16.04 10.04
C PHE A 20 1.19 -16.54 11.14
N TYR A 21 1.05 -15.76 12.22
CA TYR A 21 0.18 -16.10 13.34
C TYR A 21 -1.27 -16.27 12.90
N LEU A 22 -1.80 -15.31 12.13
CA LEU A 22 -3.15 -15.38 11.57
C LEU A 22 -3.30 -16.57 10.60
N GLY A 23 -2.31 -16.81 9.75
CA GLY A 23 -2.31 -17.95 8.83
C GLY A 23 -2.37 -19.29 9.54
N SER A 24 -1.59 -19.47 10.61
CA SER A 24 -1.59 -20.69 11.43
C SER A 24 -2.90 -20.92 12.19
N MET A 25 -3.67 -19.87 12.47
CA MET A 25 -5.00 -20.00 13.09
C MET A 25 -6.08 -20.40 12.09
N MET A 26 -5.96 -19.98 10.83
CA MET A 26 -7.00 -20.23 9.82
C MET A 26 -6.83 -21.55 9.07
N VAL A 27 -5.61 -22.08 8.97
CA VAL A 27 -5.34 -23.35 8.28
C VAL A 27 -4.45 -24.22 9.18
N PRO A 28 -4.98 -25.31 9.76
CA PRO A 28 -4.28 -26.12 10.77
C PRO A 28 -3.10 -26.93 10.20
N ASP A 29 -3.10 -27.24 8.90
CA ASP A 29 -2.02 -27.98 8.22
C ASP A 29 -1.40 -27.12 7.11
N LEU A 30 -0.73 -26.02 7.48
CA LEU A 30 -0.02 -25.18 6.51
C LEU A 30 1.11 -26.00 5.84
N PRO A 31 1.05 -26.24 4.51
CA PRO A 31 2.13 -26.92 3.83
C PRO A 31 3.42 -26.11 3.94
N VAL A 32 4.52 -26.78 4.26
CA VAL A 32 5.85 -26.16 4.40
C VAL A 32 6.26 -25.41 3.12
N GLY A 33 5.79 -25.86 1.96
CA GLY A 33 5.98 -25.19 0.66
C GLY A 33 5.31 -23.82 0.57
N THR A 34 4.12 -23.64 1.15
CA THR A 34 3.42 -22.35 1.16
C THR A 34 4.09 -21.37 2.12
N MET A 35 4.57 -21.89 3.24
CA MET A 35 5.31 -21.13 4.24
C MET A 35 6.67 -20.65 3.69
N SER A 36 7.42 -21.53 3.03
CA SER A 36 8.69 -21.17 2.40
C SER A 36 8.50 -20.21 1.22
N ALA A 37 7.46 -20.40 0.40
CA ALA A 37 7.11 -19.47 -0.67
C ALA A 37 6.78 -18.06 -0.15
N GLY A 38 6.03 -17.95 0.96
CA GLY A 38 5.71 -16.67 1.59
C GLY A 38 6.95 -15.95 2.16
N ILE A 39 7.86 -16.70 2.79
CA ILE A 39 9.13 -16.16 3.31
C ILE A 39 10.02 -15.69 2.16
N ILE A 40 10.20 -16.54 1.14
CA ILE A 40 11.03 -16.22 -0.04
C ILE A 40 10.46 -15.02 -0.80
N GLY A 41 9.15 -15.00 -1.05
CA GLY A 41 8.47 -13.88 -1.70
C GLY A 41 8.64 -12.57 -0.93
N SER A 42 8.57 -12.63 0.40
CA SER A 42 8.81 -11.47 1.26
C SER A 42 10.26 -11.00 1.18
N VAL A 43 11.25 -11.89 1.29
CA VAL A 43 12.68 -11.54 1.18
C VAL A 43 13.00 -10.92 -0.18
N VAL A 44 12.47 -11.49 -1.27
CA VAL A 44 12.64 -10.96 -2.62
C VAL A 44 12.00 -9.59 -2.76
N GLY A 45 10.76 -9.41 -2.28
CA GLY A 45 10.06 -8.12 -2.29
C GLY A 45 10.85 -7.03 -1.55
N VAL A 46 11.39 -7.36 -0.38
CA VAL A 46 12.25 -6.46 0.40
C VAL A 46 13.55 -6.12 -0.34
N GLY A 47 14.17 -7.12 -0.96
CA GLY A 47 15.37 -6.94 -1.76
C GLY A 47 15.16 -5.97 -2.92
N ILE A 48 14.01 -6.05 -3.60
CA ILE A 48 13.64 -5.13 -4.69
C ILE A 48 13.44 -3.70 -4.15
N VAL A 49 12.73 -3.54 -3.04
CA VAL A 49 12.48 -2.21 -2.44
C VAL A 49 13.79 -1.56 -1.96
N LEU A 50 14.64 -2.31 -1.25
CA LEU A 50 15.94 -1.78 -0.82
C LEU A 50 16.88 -1.51 -2.01
N GLY A 51 16.85 -2.38 -3.02
CA GLY A 51 17.63 -2.22 -4.25
C GLY A 51 17.24 -0.96 -5.02
N THR A 52 15.94 -0.69 -5.18
CA THR A 52 15.45 0.52 -5.85
C THR A 52 15.78 1.79 -5.08
N ILE A 53 15.71 1.78 -3.74
CA ILE A 53 16.14 2.91 -2.89
C ILE A 53 17.63 3.18 -3.08
N LYS A 54 18.47 2.14 -2.96
CA LYS A 54 19.94 2.26 -3.06
C LYS A 54 20.37 2.68 -4.47
N PHE A 55 19.71 2.17 -5.51
CA PHE A 55 19.92 2.58 -6.89
C PHE A 55 19.57 4.05 -7.11
N ARG A 56 18.44 4.51 -6.56
CA ARG A 56 18.03 5.91 -6.64
C ARG A 56 18.99 6.84 -5.91
N GLU A 57 19.51 6.42 -4.75
CA GLU A 57 20.54 7.17 -4.02
C GLU A 57 21.87 7.24 -4.76
N SER A 58 22.30 6.15 -5.39
CA SER A 58 23.51 6.12 -6.23
C SER A 58 23.43 7.09 -7.41
N ARG A 59 22.24 7.51 -7.81
CA ARG A 59 21.99 8.45 -8.92
C ARG A 59 21.83 9.90 -8.46
N LYS A 60 21.77 10.17 -7.15
CA LYS A 60 21.70 11.55 -6.64
C LYS A 60 23.08 12.20 -6.71
N LYS A 61 23.30 12.98 -7.76
CA LYS A 61 24.58 13.63 -8.03
C LYS A 61 24.82 14.88 -7.16
N HIS A 62 23.80 15.53 -6.61
CA HIS A 62 23.94 16.78 -5.84
C HIS A 62 23.01 16.82 -4.62
N ASN A 63 23.42 17.58 -3.60
CA ASN A 63 22.77 17.81 -2.30
C ASN A 63 21.47 18.65 -2.42
N ILE A 64 20.59 18.25 -3.34
CA ILE A 64 19.28 18.86 -3.52
C ILE A 64 18.36 18.18 -2.50
N PRO A 65 17.62 18.94 -1.66
CA PRO A 65 16.67 18.35 -0.74
C PRO A 65 15.68 17.46 -1.49
N ASP A 66 15.43 16.25 -0.95
CA ASP A 66 14.61 15.22 -1.60
C ASP A 66 13.16 15.64 -1.86
N ILE A 67 12.66 16.55 -1.03
CA ILE A 67 11.27 17.00 -0.99
C ILE A 67 11.30 18.44 -0.46
N ASP A 68 10.75 19.38 -1.22
CA ASP A 68 10.53 20.75 -0.78
C ASP A 68 9.30 20.82 0.15
N GLU A 69 9.22 21.83 1.01
CA GLU A 69 8.08 22.05 1.90
C GLU A 69 6.75 22.15 1.13
N ARG A 70 6.82 22.68 -0.10
CA ARG A 70 5.69 22.78 -1.04
C ARG A 70 5.19 21.43 -1.50
N THR A 71 6.10 20.50 -1.82
CA THR A 71 5.74 19.13 -2.23
C THR A 71 5.02 18.40 -1.10
N TRP A 72 5.42 18.62 0.16
CA TRP A 72 4.74 18.06 1.33
C TRP A 72 3.31 18.57 1.48
N ILE A 73 3.11 19.88 1.32
CA ILE A 73 1.78 20.50 1.39
C ILE A 73 0.89 19.98 0.25
N ASN A 74 1.43 19.86 -0.97
CA ASN A 74 0.69 19.33 -2.12
C ASN A 74 0.26 17.87 -1.91
N ILE A 75 1.15 17.01 -1.40
CA ILE A 75 0.81 15.62 -1.09
C ILE A 75 -0.28 15.55 -0.01
N LYS A 76 -0.17 16.37 1.05
CA LYS A 76 -1.18 16.44 2.11
C LYS A 76 -2.54 16.87 1.56
N ASN A 77 -2.58 17.93 0.74
CA ASN A 77 -3.80 18.44 0.14
C ASN A 77 -4.42 17.43 -0.84
N PHE A 78 -3.59 16.72 -1.61
CA PHE A 78 -4.04 15.65 -2.49
C PHE A 78 -4.71 14.53 -1.70
N TYR A 79 -4.08 14.01 -0.65
CA TYR A 79 -4.68 12.95 0.16
C TYR A 79 -5.94 13.42 0.90
N ALA A 80 -5.97 14.64 1.42
CA ALA A 80 -7.16 15.20 2.05
C ALA A 80 -8.34 15.27 1.06
N THR A 81 -8.09 15.82 -0.14
CA THR A 81 -9.11 15.93 -1.19
C THR A 81 -9.56 14.56 -1.69
N SER A 82 -8.61 13.67 -1.97
CA SER A 82 -8.89 12.31 -2.43
C SER A 82 -9.70 11.53 -1.40
N LEU A 83 -9.42 11.70 -0.11
CA LEU A 83 -10.17 11.07 0.97
C LEU A 83 -11.64 11.51 0.97
N TYR A 84 -11.92 12.81 0.81
CA TYR A 84 -13.30 13.28 0.71
C TYR A 84 -14.00 12.73 -0.52
N ILE A 85 -13.35 12.75 -1.69
CA ILE A 85 -13.91 12.21 -2.94
C ILE A 85 -14.22 10.71 -2.79
N VAL A 86 -13.31 9.95 -2.20
CA VAL A 86 -13.47 8.51 -2.01
C VAL A 86 -14.58 8.20 -1.03
N LEU A 87 -14.66 8.89 0.12
CA LEU A 87 -15.72 8.68 1.10
C LEU A 87 -17.09 9.02 0.54
N PHE A 88 -17.25 10.22 -0.02
CA PHE A 88 -18.52 10.65 -0.59
C PHE A 88 -18.91 9.81 -1.82
N GLY A 89 -17.96 9.53 -2.71
CA GLY A 89 -18.18 8.70 -3.89
C GLY A 89 -18.58 7.27 -3.52
N SER A 90 -17.87 6.65 -2.58
CA SER A 90 -18.20 5.29 -2.11
C SER A 90 -19.57 5.26 -1.44
N MET A 91 -19.90 6.26 -0.62
CA MET A 91 -21.22 6.36 0.02
C MET A 91 -22.34 6.50 -1.02
N LEU A 92 -22.15 7.35 -2.04
CA LEU A 92 -23.11 7.51 -3.13
C LEU A 92 -23.32 6.19 -3.90
N ILE A 93 -22.24 5.46 -4.19
CA ILE A 93 -22.34 4.15 -4.85
C ILE A 93 -23.17 3.18 -4.00
N VAL A 94 -22.96 3.14 -2.68
CA VAL A 94 -23.75 2.30 -1.77
C VAL A 94 -25.21 2.73 -1.75
N CYS A 95 -25.52 4.03 -1.68
CA CYS A 95 -26.89 4.52 -1.76
C CYS A 95 -27.60 4.13 -3.06
N LEU A 96 -26.89 4.18 -4.20
CA LEU A 96 -27.42 3.75 -5.49
C LEU A 96 -27.70 2.25 -5.52
N LEU A 97 -26.79 1.43 -4.98
CA LEU A 97 -26.97 0.00 -4.85
C LEU A 97 -28.21 -0.33 -4.01
N ILE A 98 -28.38 0.35 -2.86
CA ILE A 98 -29.59 0.21 -2.03
C ILE A 98 -30.85 0.60 -2.81
N ALA A 99 -30.83 1.70 -3.56
CA ALA A 99 -31.96 2.15 -4.37
C ALA A 99 -32.31 1.16 -5.52
N LEU A 100 -31.33 0.41 -6.01
CA LEU A 100 -31.50 -0.67 -6.98
C LEU A 100 -31.98 -1.99 -6.35
N GLY A 101 -32.14 -2.04 -5.03
CA GLY A 101 -32.62 -3.21 -4.30
C GLY A 101 -31.57 -4.28 -4.07
N THR A 102 -30.27 -3.97 -4.18
CA THR A 102 -29.22 -4.94 -3.86
C THR A 102 -29.06 -5.06 -2.34
N GLU A 103 -29.39 -6.23 -1.79
CA GLU A 103 -29.27 -6.50 -0.35
C GLU A 103 -27.89 -6.99 0.06
N THR A 104 -27.15 -7.60 -0.86
CA THR A 104 -25.82 -8.17 -0.61
C THR A 104 -24.83 -7.71 -1.67
N ILE A 105 -23.56 -7.62 -1.27
CA ILE A 105 -22.44 -7.24 -2.15
C ILE A 105 -21.45 -8.40 -2.19
N GLU A 106 -21.11 -8.83 -3.39
CA GLU A 106 -20.06 -9.84 -3.57
C GLU A 106 -18.70 -9.31 -3.11
N LEU A 107 -18.04 -10.05 -2.22
CA LEU A 107 -16.70 -9.71 -1.70
C LEU A 107 -15.66 -9.57 -2.82
N GLY A 108 -15.80 -10.36 -3.90
CA GLY A 108 -14.94 -10.28 -5.08
C GLY A 108 -15.02 -8.91 -5.76
N ALA A 109 -16.25 -8.45 -6.05
CA ALA A 109 -16.48 -7.13 -6.65
C ALA A 109 -15.97 -5.99 -5.76
N LEU A 110 -16.20 -6.07 -4.45
CA LEU A 110 -15.69 -5.10 -3.48
C LEU A 110 -14.15 -5.07 -3.46
N SER A 111 -13.50 -6.24 -3.52
CA SER A 111 -12.05 -6.33 -3.53
C SER A 111 -11.42 -5.69 -4.78
N ILE A 112 -12.04 -5.87 -5.95
CA ILE A 112 -11.61 -5.26 -7.22
C ILE A 112 -11.79 -3.74 -7.16
N TYR A 113 -12.94 -3.26 -6.65
CA TYR A 113 -13.18 -1.83 -6.44
C TYR A 113 -12.09 -1.20 -5.57
N LEU A 114 -11.80 -1.80 -4.42
CA LEU A 114 -10.77 -1.32 -3.50
C LEU A 114 -9.37 -1.35 -4.13
N LEU A 115 -9.05 -2.39 -4.91
CA LEU A 115 -7.78 -2.50 -5.61
C LEU A 115 -7.59 -1.35 -6.62
N ILE A 116 -8.60 -1.07 -7.44
CA ILE A 116 -8.58 0.03 -8.41
C ILE A 116 -8.38 1.35 -7.69
N LEU A 117 -9.09 1.57 -6.58
CA LEU A 117 -8.98 2.77 -5.77
C LEU A 117 -7.56 2.94 -5.22
N PHE A 118 -6.95 1.84 -4.76
CA PHE A 118 -5.57 1.85 -4.26
C PHE A 118 -4.57 2.22 -5.35
N PHE A 119 -4.71 1.64 -6.55
CA PHE A 119 -3.86 1.99 -7.69
C PHE A 119 -4.02 3.47 -8.08
N LEU A 120 -5.24 3.99 -8.07
CA LEU A 120 -5.52 5.39 -8.41
C LEU A 120 -4.86 6.34 -7.40
N LEU A 121 -4.91 6.03 -6.10
CA LEU A 121 -4.21 6.78 -5.07
C LEU A 121 -2.69 6.74 -5.24
N VAL A 122 -2.11 5.57 -5.52
CA VAL A 122 -0.66 5.42 -5.73
C VAL A 122 -0.20 6.24 -6.93
N ILE A 123 -0.91 6.13 -8.06
CA ILE A 123 -0.60 6.88 -9.28
C ILE A 123 -0.75 8.39 -9.04
N GLY A 124 -1.85 8.83 -8.42
CA GLY A 124 -2.06 10.24 -8.11
C GLY A 124 -0.98 10.82 -7.19
N THR A 125 -0.51 10.03 -6.22
CA THR A 125 0.59 10.42 -5.34
C THR A 125 1.91 10.57 -6.11
N LEU A 126 2.19 9.70 -7.08
CA LEU A 126 3.38 9.81 -7.93
C LEU A 126 3.33 11.06 -8.84
N VAL A 127 2.13 11.44 -9.31
CA VAL A 127 1.94 12.66 -10.11
C VAL A 127 2.15 13.90 -9.26
N VAL A 128 1.50 14.00 -8.11
CA VAL A 128 1.61 15.16 -7.21
C VAL A 128 3.03 15.32 -6.65
N ARG A 129 3.75 14.22 -6.41
CA ARG A 129 5.14 14.26 -5.97
C ARG A 129 6.10 14.84 -7.01
N ARG A 130 5.76 14.79 -8.30
CA ARG A 130 6.61 15.35 -9.38
C ARG A 130 6.37 16.85 -9.60
N GLN A 131 5.29 17.41 -9.04
CA GLN A 131 4.96 18.84 -9.11
C GLN A 131 5.50 19.59 -7.90
#